data_AF-A0A2E3FKC7-F1
#
_entry.id   AF-A0A2E3FKC7-F1
#
_cell.length_a   1.000
_cell.length_b   1.000
_cell.length_c   1.000
_cell.angle_alpha   90.00
_cell.angle_beta   90.00
_cell.angle_gamma   90.00
#
_symmetry.space_group_name_H-M   'P 1'
#
loop_
_entity.id
_entity.type
_entity.pdbx_description
1 polymer ?
#
loop_
_entity_poly.entity_id
_entity_poly.type
_entity_poly.pdbx_seq_one_letter_code
_entity_poly.pdbx_strand_id
1 'polypeptide(L)'
;MIRKINEKINYIDFCETNSQKKLNFNELIITKSDLIINCSKVIPKESFLKKLAVHQSNINRSLVIIISSEIDVKFNYDFNFVPTKKEAFDFVSLERIERDLDY
;
A
#
# COMPACT_ATOMS: atom_id res chain seq x y z
N MET A 1 17.89 -13.98 -18.35
CA MET A 1 16.93 -13.03 -18.97
C MET A 1 16.19 -12.34 -17.83
N ILE A 2 16.60 -11.13 -17.43
CA ILE A 2 15.90 -10.38 -16.38
C ILE A 2 14.69 -9.73 -17.06
N ARG A 3 13.51 -10.34 -16.89
CA ARG A 3 12.24 -9.75 -17.34
C ARG A 3 12.08 -8.42 -16.62
N LYS A 4 11.80 -7.36 -17.40
CA LYS A 4 11.51 -6.02 -16.91
C LYS A 4 10.41 -6.08 -15.84
N ILE A 5 10.76 -5.92 -14.57
CA ILE A 5 9.83 -5.60 -13.50
C ILE A 5 9.45 -4.14 -13.70
N ASN A 6 8.51 -3.89 -14.60
CA ASN A 6 7.94 -2.55 -14.81
C ASN A 6 6.42 -2.62 -14.70
N GLU A 7 5.91 -3.36 -13.72
CA GLU A 7 4.56 -3.05 -13.22
C GLU A 7 4.72 -1.89 -12.25
N LYS A 8 4.08 -0.77 -12.59
CA LYS A 8 4.09 0.46 -11.81
C LYS A 8 3.49 0.17 -10.43
N ILE A 9 4.30 0.23 -9.38
CA ILE A 9 3.81 0.29 -8.00
C ILE A 9 3.07 1.62 -7.86
N ASN A 10 1.83 1.58 -7.40
CA ASN A 10 1.05 2.79 -7.18
C ASN A 10 1.37 3.34 -5.80
N TYR A 11 1.97 4.52 -5.78
CA TYR A 11 2.25 5.25 -4.56
C TYR A 11 1.23 6.38 -4.40
N ILE A 12 0.60 6.43 -3.23
CA ILE A 12 -0.37 7.46 -2.87
C ILE A 12 0.11 8.17 -1.64
N ASP A 13 0.27 9.48 -1.73
CA ASP A 13 0.50 10.31 -0.56
C ASP A 13 -0.82 10.75 0.07
N PHE A 14 -1.27 10.03 1.11
CA PHE A 14 -2.53 10.36 1.79
C PHE A 14 -2.42 11.69 2.54
N CYS A 15 -1.20 12.06 2.96
CA CYS A 15 -0.94 13.28 3.69
C CYS A 15 -1.09 14.51 2.79
N GLU A 16 -0.65 14.43 1.52
CA GLU A 16 -0.83 15.53 0.56
C GLU A 16 -2.24 15.58 -0.05
N THR A 17 -2.85 14.42 -0.31
CA THR A 17 -4.15 14.34 -0.99
C THR A 17 -5.32 14.81 -0.11
N ASN A 18 -5.28 14.56 1.21
CA ASN A 18 -6.36 14.96 2.12
C ASN A 18 -6.52 16.48 2.26
N SER A 19 -5.53 17.28 1.85
CA SER A 19 -5.62 18.75 1.84
C SER A 19 -6.36 19.33 0.64
N GLN A 20 -6.57 18.59 -0.46
CA GLN A 20 -7.15 19.14 -1.70
C GLN A 20 -8.17 18.24 -2.42
N LYS A 21 -8.24 16.93 -2.15
CA LYS A 21 -9.22 16.02 -2.76
C LYS A 21 -9.54 14.86 -1.81
N LYS A 22 -10.83 14.64 -1.51
CA LYS A 22 -11.30 13.38 -0.90
C LYS A 22 -10.92 12.22 -1.82
N LEU A 23 -9.86 11.50 -1.46
CA LEU A 23 -9.49 10.25 -2.13
C LEU A 23 -10.63 9.26 -1.99
N ASN A 24 -11.25 8.89 -3.10
CA ASN A 24 -12.33 7.90 -3.11
C ASN A 24 -11.76 6.52 -3.39
N PHE A 25 -12.20 5.54 -2.59
CA PHE A 25 -11.85 4.12 -2.75
C PHE A 25 -11.98 3.62 -4.20
N ASN A 26 -13.02 4.11 -4.90
CA ASN A 26 -13.31 3.74 -6.27
C ASN A 26 -12.23 4.16 -7.28
N GLU A 27 -11.45 5.20 -7.00
CA GLU A 27 -10.33 5.60 -7.87
C GLU A 27 -9.11 4.70 -7.65
N LEU A 28 -8.97 4.11 -6.45
CA LEU A 28 -7.81 3.28 -6.08
C LEU A 28 -7.93 1.83 -6.58
N ILE A 29 -9.15 1.29 -6.60
CA ILE A 29 -9.44 -0.08 -7.05
C ILE A 29 -9.33 -0.27 -8.58
N ILE A 30 -9.28 0.81 -9.37
CA ILE A 30 -9.15 0.70 -10.83
C ILE A 30 -7.79 0.12 -11.23
N THR A 31 -6.81 0.19 -10.34
CA THR A 31 -5.44 -0.20 -10.65
C THR A 31 -5.14 -1.65 -10.25
N LYS A 32 -4.67 -2.46 -11.21
CA LYS A 32 -4.22 -3.85 -11.00
C LYS A 32 -2.74 -3.91 -10.59
N SER A 33 -2.34 -3.10 -9.62
CA SER A 33 -0.94 -2.95 -9.22
C SER A 33 -0.78 -2.95 -7.72
N ASP A 34 0.43 -3.25 -7.24
CA ASP A 34 0.77 -3.12 -5.83
C ASP A 34 0.58 -1.68 -5.37
N LEU A 35 0.15 -1.52 -4.11
CA LEU A 35 -0.29 -0.24 -3.57
C LEU A 35 0.54 0.11 -2.33
N ILE A 36 1.14 1.30 -2.35
CA ILE A 36 1.81 1.91 -1.22
C ILE A 36 1.04 3.18 -0.84
N ILE A 37 0.66 3.30 0.43
CA ILE A 37 -0.05 4.48 0.94
C ILE A 37 0.78 5.13 2.03
N ASN A 38 1.11 6.42 1.85
CA ASN A 38 1.77 7.21 2.87
C ASN A 38 0.77 7.87 3.82
N CYS A 39 0.69 7.32 5.03
CA CYS A 39 -0.14 7.77 6.13
C CYS A 39 0.71 8.38 7.28
N SER A 40 1.94 8.81 7.00
CA SER A 40 2.90 9.30 8.01
C SER A 40 2.42 10.50 8.84
N LYS A 41 1.47 11.30 8.35
CA LYS A 41 0.90 12.46 9.05
C LYS A 41 -0.60 12.32 9.34
N VAL A 42 -1.32 11.61 8.48
CA VAL A 42 -2.77 11.43 8.59
C VAL A 42 -3.11 9.99 8.28
N ILE A 43 -3.85 9.36 9.18
CA ILE A 43 -4.29 7.98 9.04
C ILE A 43 -5.76 7.95 8.60
N PRO A 44 -6.10 7.29 7.49
CA PRO A 44 -7.49 7.08 7.10
C PRO A 44 -8.22 6.14 8.06
N LYS A 45 -9.56 6.15 8.03
CA LYS A 45 -10.37 5.23 8.85
C LYS A 45 -9.99 3.78 8.56
N GLU A 46 -9.96 2.94 9.60
CA GLU A 46 -9.68 1.50 9.49
C GLU A 46 -10.53 0.81 8.43
N SER A 47 -11.83 1.15 8.36
CA SER A 47 -12.75 0.57 7.38
C SER A 47 -12.37 0.86 5.92
N PHE A 48 -11.62 1.93 5.66
CA PHE A 48 -11.08 2.23 4.33
C PHE A 48 -9.87 1.35 4.02
N LEU A 49 -8.92 1.26 4.96
CA LEU A 49 -7.73 0.41 4.81
C LEU A 49 -8.11 -1.06 4.65
N LYS A 50 -9.09 -1.54 5.42
CA LYS A 50 -9.61 -2.90 5.31
C LYS A 50 -10.17 -3.21 3.93
N LYS A 51 -10.97 -2.29 3.36
CA LYS A 51 -11.49 -2.46 1.99
C LYS A 51 -10.36 -2.55 0.96
N LEU A 52 -9.29 -1.76 1.15
CA LEU A 52 -8.13 -1.80 0.26
C LEU A 52 -7.35 -3.10 0.39
N ALA A 53 -7.11 -3.58 1.62
CA ALA A 53 -6.43 -4.84 1.86
C ALA A 53 -7.19 -6.02 1.22
N VAL A 54 -8.51 -6.07 1.42
CA VAL A 54 -9.36 -7.11 0.80
C VAL A 54 -9.30 -7.04 -0.73
N HIS A 55 -9.36 -5.82 -1.30
CA HIS A 55 -9.24 -5.66 -2.74
C HIS A 55 -7.87 -6.14 -3.27
N GLN A 56 -6.77 -5.71 -2.65
CA GLN A 56 -5.41 -6.06 -3.07
C GLN A 56 -5.17 -7.58 -2.96
N SER A 57 -5.65 -8.21 -1.89
CA SER A 57 -5.60 -9.67 -1.73
C SER A 57 -6.36 -10.40 -2.84
N ASN A 58 -7.56 -9.93 -3.21
CA ASN A 58 -8.36 -10.53 -4.29
C ASN A 58 -7.67 -10.46 -5.67
N ILE A 59 -6.83 -9.46 -5.90
CA ILE A 59 -6.08 -9.31 -7.16
C ILE A 59 -4.64 -9.84 -7.06
N ASN A 60 -4.29 -10.53 -5.98
CA ASN A 60 -2.95 -11.03 -5.68
C ASN A 60 -1.87 -9.94 -5.80
N ARG A 61 -2.10 -8.81 -5.12
CA ARG A 61 -1.19 -7.66 -5.01
C ARG A 61 -0.99 -7.27 -3.55
N SER A 62 0.14 -6.64 -3.26
CA SER A 62 0.49 -6.20 -1.92
C SER A 62 -0.12 -4.84 -1.62
N LEU A 63 -0.47 -4.64 -0.34
CA LEU A 63 -0.78 -3.34 0.24
C LEU A 63 0.26 -3.06 1.33
N VAL A 64 0.95 -1.92 1.23
CA VAL A 64 1.88 -1.47 2.25
C VAL A 64 1.51 -0.06 2.70
N ILE A 65 1.50 0.15 4.01
CA ILE A 65 1.10 1.40 4.62
C ILE A 65 2.31 2.00 5.33
N ILE A 66 2.71 3.20 4.92
CA ILE A 66 3.78 3.94 5.58
C ILE A 66 3.17 4.71 6.75
N ILE A 67 3.65 4.46 7.95
CA ILE A 67 3.27 5.19 9.17
C ILE A 67 4.52 5.76 9.83
N SER A 68 4.44 6.96 10.40
CA SER A 68 5.55 7.47 11.21
C SER A 68 5.65 6.63 12.48
N SER A 69 6.87 6.31 12.91
CA SER A 69 7.12 5.60 14.17
C SER A 69 6.57 6.32 15.40
N GLU A 70 6.27 7.62 15.27
CA GLU A 70 5.69 8.46 16.32
C GLU A 70 4.18 8.25 16.47
N ILE A 71 3.52 7.58 15.52
CA ILE A 71 2.09 7.30 15.59
C ILE A 71 1.88 5.90 16.16
N ASP A 72 1.31 5.84 17.37
CA ASP A 72 0.88 4.58 17.99
C ASP A 72 -0.42 4.12 17.32
N VAL A 73 -0.28 3.30 16.28
CA VAL A 73 -1.41 2.82 15.49
C VAL A 73 -1.90 1.47 16.02
N LYS A 74 -2.95 1.49 16.85
CA LYS A 74 -3.62 0.28 17.32
C LYS A 74 -4.70 -0.18 16.32
N PHE A 75 -4.27 -0.67 15.16
CA PHE A 75 -5.19 -1.40 14.28
C PHE A 75 -5.27 -2.86 14.71
N ASN A 76 -6.48 -3.40 14.78
CA ASN A 76 -6.74 -4.77 15.16
C ASN A 76 -6.64 -5.75 13.96
N TYR A 77 -5.87 -5.37 12.94
CA TYR A 77 -5.80 -6.04 11.65
C TYR A 77 -4.34 -6.10 11.19
N ASP A 78 -3.91 -7.25 10.68
CA ASP A 78 -2.56 -7.45 10.12
C ASP A 78 -2.44 -6.69 8.79
N PHE A 79 -2.00 -5.43 8.88
CA PHE A 79 -1.54 -4.68 7.73
C PHE A 79 -0.02 -4.61 7.74
N ASN A 80 0.58 -4.54 6.55
CA ASN A 80 2.01 -4.35 6.39
C ASN A 80 2.36 -2.87 6.65
N PHE A 81 2.74 -2.57 7.89
CA PHE A 81 3.22 -1.24 8.29
C PHE A 81 4.73 -1.15 8.16
N VAL A 82 5.19 -0.07 7.54
CA VAL A 82 6.61 0.25 7.43
C VAL A 82 6.88 1.72 7.76
N PRO A 83 8.02 2.07 8.34
CA PRO A 83 8.30 3.45 8.72
C PRO A 83 8.70 4.34 7.55
N THR A 84 9.33 3.80 6.51
CA THR A 84 9.87 4.60 5.41
C THR A 84 9.32 4.23 4.04
N LYS A 85 9.37 5.20 3.13
CA LYS A 85 9.08 4.96 1.70
C LYS A 85 10.00 3.90 1.12
N LYS A 86 11.30 3.91 1.46
CA LYS A 86 12.25 2.94 0.94
C LYS A 86 11.85 1.51 1.32
N GLU A 87 11.57 1.27 2.60
CA GLU A 87 11.12 -0.05 3.07
C GLU A 87 9.81 -0.47 2.42
N ALA A 88 8.88 0.46 2.16
CA ALA A 88 7.64 0.13 1.46
C ALA A 88 7.88 -0.43 0.06
N PHE A 89 8.79 0.21 -0.69
CA PHE A 89 9.16 -0.26 -2.02
C PHE A 89 9.97 -1.56 -1.97
N ASP A 90 10.88 -1.70 -1.01
CA ASP A 90 11.66 -2.92 -0.82
C ASP A 90 10.73 -4.11 -0.46
N PHE A 91 9.77 -3.91 0.44
CA PHE A 91 8.78 -4.92 0.83
C PHE A 91 7.94 -5.37 -0.36
N VAL A 92 7.37 -4.43 -1.13
CA VAL A 92 6.60 -4.77 -2.34
C VAL A 92 7.47 -5.49 -3.36
N SER A 93 8.74 -5.10 -3.49
CA SER A 93 9.66 -5.75 -4.41
C SER A 93 9.95 -7.20 -4.01
N LEU A 94 10.14 -7.46 -2.71
CA LEU A 94 10.34 -8.81 -2.18
C LEU A 94 9.09 -9.68 -2.38
N GLU A 95 7.92 -9.20 -2.00
CA GLU A 95 6.66 -9.92 -2.21
C GLU A 95 6.40 -10.25 -3.68
N ARG A 96 6.78 -9.35 -4.60
CA ARG A 96 6.71 -9.63 -6.04
C ARG A 96 7.64 -10.75 -6.46
N ILE A 97 8.89 -10.73 -5.98
CA ILE A 97 9.86 -11.79 -6.24
C ILE A 97 9.32 -13.11 -5.71
N GLU A 98 8.80 -13.14 -4.48
CA GLU A 98 8.22 -14.34 -3.88
C GLU A 98 7.04 -14.85 -4.72
N ARG A 99 6.11 -13.99 -5.15
CA ARG A 99 5.00 -14.39 -6.04
C ARG A 99 5.47 -14.91 -7.40
N ASP A 100 6.58 -14.39 -7.92
CA ASP A 100 7.17 -14.88 -9.17
C ASP A 100 7.92 -16.22 -8.97
N LEU A 101 8.38 -16.50 -7.75
CA LEU A 101 9.08 -17.74 -7.36
C LEU A 101 8.13 -18.85 -6.88
N ASP A 102 6.96 -18.51 -6.35
CA ASP A 102 5.88 -19.44 -5.96
C ASP A 102 5.15 -20.03 -7.19
N TYR A 103 5.87 -20.11 -8.32
CA TYR A 103 5.40 -20.48 -9.66
C TYR A 103 6.19 -21.66 -10.23
#